data_AF-A0A438CEL0-F1
#
_entry.id   AF-A0A438CEL0-F1
#
_cell.length_a   1.000
_cell.length_b   1.000
_cell.length_c   1.000
_cell.angle_alpha   90.00
_cell.angle_beta   90.00
_cell.angle_gamma   90.00
#
_symmetry.space_group_name_H-M   'P 1'
#
loop_
_entity.id
_entity.type
_entity.pdbx_description
1 polymer ?
#
loop_
_entity_poly.entity_id
_entity_poly.type
_entity_poly.pdbx_seq_one_letter_code
_entity_poly.pdbx_strand_id
1 'polypeptide(L)'
;MPKIYLPLHTHQALIKGINMASGAMQEEQVKLLGIWFSPFVRRIEWALKFKGIEYEYVEEDLTNKSSLLLTSNPVHKKVPVLLHNGNPIVESLVIIEYIDENWKQNPILPQDPHERAKARFWANFIEQKITEATRTALVTEGEQQEKVVKELKEAMEVLEGEAAAKLNDKTLFFGGKNGLGYVDIVLGWICNWVEVIEEVGGSSFGPSKATTHSQMDGQLCGGASHQANLAAQGEDGGVLSNGSPSSFRFGCQEMRALHLVIF
;
A
#
# COMPACT_ATOMS: atom_id res chain seq x y z
N MET A 1 -6.79 68.70 -8.53
CA MET A 1 -7.41 67.47 -9.07
C MET A 1 -8.32 66.89 -7.99
N PRO A 2 -9.61 66.60 -8.25
CA PRO A 2 -10.51 66.07 -7.24
C PRO A 2 -10.17 64.60 -6.95
N LYS A 3 -10.02 64.25 -5.67
CA LYS A 3 -9.91 62.86 -5.22
C LYS A 3 -11.31 62.25 -5.21
N ILE A 4 -11.59 61.38 -6.17
CA ILE A 4 -12.84 60.61 -6.24
C ILE A 4 -12.75 59.54 -5.14
N TYR A 5 -13.48 59.73 -4.04
CA TYR A 5 -13.64 58.70 -3.01
C TYR A 5 -14.78 57.78 -3.44
N LEU A 6 -14.44 56.55 -3.84
CA LEU A 6 -15.44 55.50 -4.02
C LEU A 6 -16.03 55.13 -2.64
N PRO A 7 -17.37 54.99 -2.52
CA PRO A 7 -18.00 54.72 -1.23
C PRO A 7 -17.56 53.38 -0.61
N LEU A 8 -17.43 53.32 0.72
CA LEU A 8 -16.91 52.15 1.47
C LEU A 8 -17.58 50.80 1.12
N HIS A 9 -18.86 50.82 0.74
CA HIS A 9 -19.62 49.64 0.32
C HIS A 9 -19.15 49.06 -1.02
N THR A 10 -18.66 49.89 -1.94
CA THR A 10 -18.04 49.43 -3.19
C THR A 10 -16.67 48.78 -2.94
N HIS A 11 -15.94 49.23 -1.91
CA HIS A 11 -14.68 48.62 -1.48
C HIS A 11 -14.88 47.21 -0.90
N GLN A 12 -15.91 47.01 -0.07
CA GLN A 12 -16.26 45.69 0.43
C GLN A 12 -16.75 44.75 -0.67
N ALA A 13 -17.53 45.24 -1.64
CA ALA A 13 -17.96 44.44 -2.79
C ALA A 13 -16.80 44.06 -3.73
N LEU A 14 -15.83 44.96 -3.93
CA LEU A 14 -14.61 44.69 -4.70
C LEU A 14 -13.70 43.67 -3.99
N ILE A 15 -13.52 43.78 -2.67
CA ILE A 15 -12.74 42.79 -1.89
C ILE A 15 -13.43 41.43 -1.89
N LYS A 16 -14.77 41.39 -1.77
CA LYS A 16 -15.55 40.14 -1.89
C LYS A 16 -15.46 39.54 -3.31
N GLY A 17 -15.47 40.38 -4.35
CA GLY A 17 -15.29 39.96 -5.74
C GLY A 17 -13.88 39.47 -6.07
N ILE A 18 -12.85 40.08 -5.48
CA ILE A 18 -11.45 39.64 -5.59
C ILE A 18 -11.23 38.30 -4.86
N ASN A 19 -11.82 38.12 -3.67
CA ASN A 19 -11.75 36.84 -2.95
C ASN A 19 -12.54 35.71 -3.63
N MET A 20 -13.57 36.03 -4.44
CA MET A 20 -14.24 35.05 -5.30
C MET A 20 -13.47 34.77 -6.61
N ALA A 21 -12.54 35.65 -7.01
CA ALA A 21 -11.74 35.53 -8.23
C ALA A 21 -10.34 34.93 -8.00
N SER A 22 -9.82 34.96 -6.77
CA SER A 22 -8.78 33.99 -6.38
C SER A 22 -9.48 32.65 -6.19
N GLY A 23 -9.60 31.90 -7.28
CA GLY A 23 -10.17 30.55 -7.25
C GLY A 23 -9.60 29.82 -6.04
N ALA A 24 -10.48 29.37 -5.14
CA ALA A 24 -10.09 28.42 -4.13
C ALA A 24 -9.45 27.26 -4.89
N MET A 25 -8.12 27.16 -4.83
CA MET A 25 -7.45 25.92 -5.14
C MET A 25 -8.03 24.94 -4.14
N GLN A 26 -9.00 24.16 -4.59
CA GLN A 26 -9.57 23.10 -3.79
C GLN A 26 -8.40 22.17 -3.51
N GLU A 27 -8.00 22.11 -2.23
CA GLU A 27 -6.90 21.29 -1.78
C GLU A 27 -7.18 19.85 -2.25
N GLU A 28 -6.24 19.25 -2.98
CA GLU A 28 -6.40 17.92 -3.58
C GLU A 28 -6.64 16.91 -2.46
N GLN A 29 -7.87 16.41 -2.33
CA GLN A 29 -8.24 15.54 -1.23
C GLN A 29 -7.99 14.08 -1.62
N VAL A 30 -7.02 13.46 -0.94
CA VAL A 30 -6.72 12.03 -1.08
C VAL A 30 -7.09 11.32 0.21
N LYS A 31 -7.95 10.30 0.12
CA LYS A 31 -8.23 9.38 1.24
C LYS A 31 -7.98 7.94 0.85
N LEU A 32 -7.47 7.14 1.78
CA LEU A 32 -7.29 5.71 1.63
C LEU A 32 -8.16 4.99 2.65
N LEU A 33 -9.19 4.29 2.17
CA LEU A 33 -9.96 3.36 3.00
C LEU A 33 -9.22 2.03 3.05
N GLY A 34 -8.93 1.56 4.26
CA GLY A 34 -8.05 0.42 4.45
C GLY A 34 -8.20 -0.26 5.78
N ILE A 35 -7.55 -1.40 5.91
CA ILE A 35 -7.28 -2.05 7.18
C ILE A 35 -5.76 -2.20 7.29
N TRP A 36 -5.19 -1.81 8.44
CA TRP A 36 -3.74 -1.54 8.54
C TRP A 36 -2.83 -2.74 8.25
N PHE A 37 -3.35 -3.96 8.38
CA PHE A 37 -2.62 -5.21 8.14
C PHE A 37 -2.84 -5.78 6.72
N SER A 38 -3.66 -5.15 5.87
CA SER A 38 -3.89 -5.64 4.52
C SER A 38 -2.68 -5.41 3.62
N PRO A 39 -2.16 -6.47 2.96
CA PRO A 39 -1.05 -6.33 2.02
C PRO A 39 -1.41 -5.43 0.83
N PHE A 40 -2.67 -5.43 0.42
CA PHE A 40 -3.17 -4.61 -0.68
C PHE A 40 -3.25 -3.13 -0.32
N VAL A 41 -3.55 -2.81 0.94
CA VAL A 41 -3.56 -1.43 1.45
C VAL A 41 -2.13 -0.90 1.58
N ARG A 42 -1.20 -1.73 2.08
CA ARG A 42 0.22 -1.35 2.22
C ARG A 42 0.86 -0.96 0.89
N ARG A 43 0.50 -1.64 -0.21
CA ARG A 43 0.89 -1.25 -1.58
C ARG A 43 0.58 0.22 -1.86
N ILE A 44 -0.61 0.68 -1.47
CA ILE A 44 -1.08 2.04 -1.76
C ILE A 44 -0.39 3.04 -0.85
N GLU A 45 -0.22 2.72 0.43
CA GLU A 45 0.56 3.57 1.34
C GLU A 45 1.99 3.77 0.85
N TRP A 46 2.67 2.71 0.40
CA TRP A 46 4.02 2.83 -0.17
C TRP A 46 4.05 3.65 -1.43
N ALA A 47 3.09 3.46 -2.34
CA ALA A 47 2.99 4.26 -3.56
C ALA A 47 2.80 5.75 -3.24
N LEU A 48 1.87 6.09 -2.35
CA LEU A 48 1.62 7.48 -1.93
C LEU A 48 2.83 8.10 -1.22
N LYS A 49 3.45 7.36 -0.28
CA LYS A 49 4.67 7.81 0.42
C LYS A 49 5.84 8.03 -0.54
N PHE A 50 6.05 7.11 -1.49
CA PHE A 50 7.10 7.23 -2.50
C PHE A 50 6.90 8.45 -3.41
N LYS A 51 5.65 8.80 -3.69
CA LYS A 51 5.27 10.00 -4.44
C LYS A 51 5.26 11.28 -3.62
N GLY A 52 5.38 11.19 -2.29
CA GLY A 52 5.28 12.32 -1.36
C GLY A 52 3.86 12.92 -1.30
N ILE A 53 2.83 12.09 -1.49
CA ILE A 53 1.43 12.53 -1.47
C ILE A 53 0.87 12.36 -0.06
N GLU A 54 0.36 13.46 0.50
CA GLU A 54 -0.38 13.43 1.75
C GLU A 54 -1.78 12.84 1.52
N TYR A 55 -2.27 12.06 2.49
CA TYR A 55 -3.57 11.44 2.42
C TYR A 55 -4.15 11.21 3.82
N GLU A 56 -5.48 11.20 3.90
CA GLU A 56 -6.21 10.76 5.08
C GLU A 56 -6.37 9.23 5.03
N TYR A 57 -5.86 8.53 6.03
CA TYR A 57 -6.12 7.10 6.19
C TYR A 57 -7.40 6.89 7.00
N VAL A 58 -8.32 6.08 6.49
CA VAL A 58 -9.57 5.73 7.17
C VAL A 58 -9.57 4.22 7.41
N GLU A 59 -9.46 3.84 8.68
CA GLU A 59 -9.54 2.43 9.10
C GLU A 59 -10.97 1.91 8.93
N GLU A 60 -11.11 0.76 8.25
CA GLU A 60 -12.37 0.08 8.00
C GLU A 60 -12.53 -1.16 8.88
N ASP A 61 -13.70 -1.30 9.50
CA ASP A 61 -14.13 -2.55 10.12
C ASP A 61 -14.72 -3.46 9.02
N LEU A 62 -13.99 -4.51 8.65
CA LEU A 62 -14.44 -5.43 7.61
C LEU A 62 -15.55 -6.39 8.05
N THR A 63 -15.83 -6.48 9.36
CA THR A 63 -17.00 -7.19 9.91
C THR A 63 -18.26 -6.33 9.89
N ASN A 64 -18.11 -5.01 9.97
CA ASN A 64 -19.18 -4.02 9.90
C ASN A 64 -18.80 -2.85 8.96
N LYS A 65 -18.77 -3.14 7.66
CA LYS A 65 -18.26 -2.25 6.61
C LYS A 65 -18.99 -0.91 6.57
N SER A 66 -18.24 0.19 6.44
CA SER A 66 -18.82 1.53 6.41
C SER A 66 -19.70 1.75 5.18
N SER A 67 -20.66 2.68 5.28
CA SER A 67 -21.47 3.11 4.12
C SER A 67 -20.61 3.74 3.02
N LEU A 68 -19.51 4.39 3.41
CA LEU A 68 -18.53 4.96 2.50
C LEU A 68 -17.88 3.85 1.66
N LEU A 69 -17.32 2.81 2.30
CA LEU A 69 -16.74 1.66 1.59
C LEU A 69 -17.76 0.98 0.67
N LEU A 70 -18.97 0.73 1.16
CA LEU A 70 -20.02 0.05 0.39
C LEU A 70 -20.47 0.87 -0.83
N THR A 71 -20.47 2.20 -0.73
CA THR A 71 -20.83 3.09 -1.83
C THR A 71 -19.67 3.28 -2.81
N SER A 72 -18.44 3.31 -2.32
CA SER A 72 -17.24 3.53 -3.12
C SER A 72 -16.75 2.28 -3.86
N ASN A 73 -16.96 1.08 -3.30
CA ASN A 73 -16.70 -0.20 -3.95
C ASN A 73 -17.94 -1.13 -3.85
N PRO A 74 -19.03 -0.82 -4.58
CA PRO A 74 -20.28 -1.57 -4.47
C PRO A 74 -20.18 -3.00 -5.01
N VAL A 75 -19.23 -3.25 -5.92
CA VAL A 75 -19.05 -4.56 -6.57
C VAL A 75 -18.39 -5.55 -5.62
N HIS A 76 -17.21 -5.22 -5.08
CA HIS A 76 -16.44 -6.16 -4.26
C HIS A 76 -16.57 -5.89 -2.77
N LYS A 77 -16.87 -4.64 -2.35
CA LYS A 77 -16.97 -4.24 -0.94
C LYS A 77 -15.68 -4.56 -0.19
N LYS A 78 -14.53 -4.40 -0.84
CA LYS A 78 -13.19 -4.70 -0.32
C LYS A 78 -12.33 -3.43 -0.30
N VAL A 79 -11.33 -3.46 0.58
CA VAL A 79 -10.23 -2.49 0.63
C VAL A 79 -9.01 -3.03 -0.14
N PRO A 80 -8.10 -2.18 -0.64
CA PRO A 80 -8.10 -0.72 -0.56
C PRO A 80 -9.15 -0.05 -1.46
N VAL A 81 -9.57 1.14 -1.04
CA VAL A 81 -10.24 2.12 -1.91
C VAL A 81 -9.51 3.45 -1.77
N LEU A 82 -9.03 4.00 -2.89
CA LEU A 82 -8.48 5.35 -2.94
C LEU A 82 -9.59 6.31 -3.36
N LEU A 83 -9.91 7.29 -2.52
CA LEU A 83 -10.78 8.40 -2.88
C LEU A 83 -9.91 9.59 -3.27
N HIS A 84 -9.97 9.99 -4.53
CA HIS A 84 -9.32 11.19 -5.01
C HIS A 84 -10.37 12.23 -5.42
N ASN A 85 -10.47 13.31 -4.64
CA ASN A 85 -11.51 14.34 -4.73
C ASN A 85 -12.92 13.74 -4.71
N GLY A 86 -13.12 12.75 -3.83
CA GLY A 86 -14.38 12.02 -3.68
C GLY A 86 -14.64 10.94 -4.74
N ASN A 87 -13.81 10.82 -5.78
CA ASN A 87 -13.95 9.79 -6.80
C ASN A 87 -13.24 8.51 -6.35
N PRO A 88 -13.91 7.35 -6.32
CA PRO A 88 -13.30 6.10 -5.89
C PRO A 88 -12.51 5.42 -7.01
N ILE A 89 -11.32 4.92 -6.65
CA ILE A 89 -10.49 4.00 -7.42
C ILE A 89 -10.31 2.74 -6.57
N VAL A 90 -10.54 1.58 -7.17
CA VAL A 90 -10.53 0.26 -6.52
C VAL A 90 -9.52 -0.66 -7.23
N GLU A 91 -9.22 -1.81 -6.61
CA GLU A 91 -8.17 -2.77 -7.02
C GLU A 91 -6.75 -2.24 -6.85
N SER A 92 -5.96 -2.89 -5.98
CA SER A 92 -4.65 -2.33 -5.56
C SER A 92 -3.69 -2.06 -6.72
N LEU A 93 -3.61 -2.95 -7.72
CA LEU A 93 -2.77 -2.75 -8.89
C LEU A 93 -3.24 -1.57 -9.75
N VAL A 94 -4.55 -1.44 -9.94
CA VAL A 94 -5.15 -0.33 -10.69
C VAL A 94 -4.91 1.00 -9.96
N ILE A 95 -5.05 1.02 -8.63
CA ILE A 95 -4.77 2.20 -7.82
C ILE A 95 -3.30 2.62 -7.94
N ILE A 96 -2.33 1.69 -7.94
CA ILE A 96 -0.91 2.04 -8.13
C ILE A 96 -0.68 2.68 -9.50
N GLU A 97 -1.26 2.11 -10.57
CA GLU A 97 -1.13 2.69 -11.91
C GLU A 97 -1.77 4.09 -11.97
N TYR A 98 -2.95 4.27 -11.36
CA TYR A 98 -3.60 5.57 -11.22
C TYR A 98 -2.71 6.58 -10.49
N ILE A 99 -2.09 6.19 -9.37
CA ILE A 99 -1.16 7.04 -8.63
C ILE A 99 0.03 7.46 -9.51
N ASP A 100 0.60 6.52 -10.25
CA ASP A 100 1.74 6.78 -11.13
C ASP A 100 1.37 7.71 -12.31
N GLU A 101 0.15 7.59 -12.81
CA GLU A 101 -0.36 8.40 -13.89
C GLU A 101 -0.83 9.79 -13.44
N ASN A 102 -1.36 9.95 -12.23
CA ASN A 102 -1.83 11.24 -11.74
C ASN A 102 -0.67 12.11 -11.22
N TRP A 103 0.27 11.52 -10.48
CA TRP A 103 1.41 12.24 -9.88
C TRP A 103 2.73 11.83 -10.55
N LYS A 104 3.22 12.70 -11.45
CA LYS A 104 4.34 12.38 -12.37
C LYS A 104 5.74 12.35 -11.73
N GLN A 105 5.90 12.92 -10.54
CA GLN A 105 7.15 12.81 -9.78
C GLN A 105 7.43 11.36 -9.40
N ASN A 106 8.70 10.97 -9.31
CA ASN A 106 9.14 9.62 -8.92
C ASN A 106 8.34 8.49 -9.63
N PRO A 107 8.52 8.27 -10.94
CA PRO A 107 7.77 7.25 -11.67
C PRO A 107 7.96 5.84 -11.08
N ILE A 108 6.85 5.17 -10.81
CA ILE A 108 6.79 3.79 -10.29
C ILE A 108 6.93 2.80 -11.45
N LEU A 109 6.27 3.07 -12.58
CA LEU A 109 6.42 2.28 -13.80
C LEU A 109 7.55 2.83 -14.69
N PRO A 110 8.28 1.95 -15.38
CA PRO A 110 9.19 2.35 -16.44
C PRO A 110 8.47 3.13 -17.54
N GLN A 111 9.15 4.13 -18.11
CA GLN A 111 8.62 4.90 -19.24
C GLN A 111 8.67 4.10 -20.55
N ASP A 112 9.73 3.30 -20.72
CA ASP A 112 9.86 2.40 -21.87
C ASP A 112 8.69 1.38 -21.89
N PRO A 113 7.96 1.25 -23.01
CA PRO A 113 6.82 0.36 -23.10
C PRO A 113 7.14 -1.11 -22.84
N HIS A 114 8.32 -1.58 -23.24
CA HIS A 114 8.73 -2.96 -23.09
C HIS A 114 9.08 -3.29 -21.64
N GLU A 115 9.85 -2.42 -20.98
CA GLU A 115 10.14 -2.58 -19.56
C GLU A 115 8.90 -2.43 -18.67
N ARG A 116 7.95 -1.57 -19.05
CA ARG A 116 6.65 -1.47 -18.40
C ARG A 116 5.82 -2.74 -18.57
N ALA A 117 5.83 -3.36 -19.75
CA ALA A 117 5.17 -4.65 -19.97
C ALA A 117 5.80 -5.76 -19.11
N LYS A 118 7.13 -5.80 -18.97
CA LYS A 118 7.81 -6.73 -18.06
C LYS A 118 7.44 -6.50 -16.60
N ALA A 119 7.36 -5.25 -16.16
CA ALA A 119 6.95 -4.94 -14.78
C ALA A 119 5.52 -5.46 -14.49
N ARG A 120 4.59 -5.24 -15.43
CA ARG A 120 3.22 -5.77 -15.34
C ARG A 120 3.17 -7.30 -15.39
N PHE A 121 4.01 -7.94 -16.21
CA PHE A 121 4.14 -9.40 -16.23
C PHE A 121 4.52 -9.95 -14.85
N TRP A 122 5.56 -9.38 -14.23
CA TRP A 122 6.02 -9.84 -12.92
C TRP A 122 5.01 -9.55 -11.81
N ALA A 123 4.34 -8.39 -11.82
CA ALA A 123 3.24 -8.10 -10.91
C ALA A 123 2.12 -9.14 -11.03
N ASN A 124 1.72 -9.48 -12.26
CA ASN A 124 0.69 -10.50 -12.50
C ASN A 124 1.15 -11.90 -12.09
N PHE A 125 2.43 -12.24 -12.29
CA PHE A 125 3.01 -13.48 -11.79
C PHE A 125 2.93 -13.55 -10.26
N ILE A 126 3.29 -12.46 -9.56
CA ILE A 126 3.20 -12.38 -8.10
C ILE A 126 1.75 -12.56 -7.62
N GLU A 127 0.76 -11.92 -8.25
CA GLU A 127 -0.64 -12.13 -7.90
C GLU A 127 -1.04 -13.61 -8.08
N GLN A 128 -0.84 -14.15 -9.28
CA GLN A 128 -1.38 -15.46 -9.63
C GLN A 128 -0.64 -16.64 -9.00
N LYS A 129 0.67 -16.52 -8.78
CA LYS A 129 1.52 -17.64 -8.34
C LYS A 129 1.95 -17.55 -6.90
N ILE A 130 2.06 -16.35 -6.35
CA ILE A 130 2.55 -16.17 -4.99
C ILE A 130 1.39 -15.78 -4.07
N THR A 131 0.62 -14.76 -4.42
CA THR A 131 -0.51 -14.27 -3.60
C THR A 131 -1.61 -15.31 -3.49
N GLU A 132 -2.06 -15.88 -4.61
CA GLU A 132 -3.09 -16.93 -4.61
C GLU A 132 -2.62 -18.23 -3.93
N ALA A 133 -1.35 -18.63 -4.13
CA ALA A 133 -0.81 -19.81 -3.46
C ALA A 133 -0.69 -19.58 -1.94
N THR A 134 -0.23 -18.39 -1.52
CA THR A 134 -0.20 -18.00 -0.10
C THR A 134 -1.61 -18.04 0.50
N ARG A 135 -2.60 -17.46 -0.19
CA ARG A 135 -4.01 -17.51 0.22
C ARG A 135 -4.48 -18.94 0.42
N THR A 136 -4.23 -19.79 -0.57
CA THR A 136 -4.67 -21.19 -0.54
C THR A 136 -3.96 -21.98 0.56
N ALA A 137 -2.66 -21.78 0.76
CA ALA A 137 -1.88 -22.45 1.80
C ALA A 137 -2.36 -22.10 3.22
N LEU A 138 -2.84 -20.88 3.44
CA LEU A 138 -3.33 -20.45 4.75
C LEU A 138 -4.65 -21.13 5.14
N VAL A 139 -5.51 -21.47 4.18
CA VAL A 139 -6.86 -22.01 4.43
C VAL A 139 -7.02 -23.50 4.15
N THR A 140 -5.98 -24.16 3.65
CA THR A 140 -5.96 -25.62 3.39
C THR A 140 -5.07 -26.35 4.37
N GLU A 141 -5.20 -27.67 4.48
CA GLU A 141 -4.39 -28.54 5.35
C GLU A 141 -4.06 -29.86 4.64
N GLY A 142 -3.08 -30.60 5.16
CA GLY A 142 -2.68 -31.91 4.65
C GLY A 142 -2.07 -31.86 3.24
N GLU A 143 -2.30 -32.90 2.45
CA GLU A 143 -1.70 -33.08 1.12
C GLU A 143 -1.96 -31.89 0.17
N GLN A 144 -3.14 -31.28 0.25
CA GLN A 144 -3.48 -30.11 -0.56
C GLN A 144 -2.62 -28.89 -0.20
N GLN A 145 -2.39 -28.66 1.09
CA GLN A 145 -1.54 -27.57 1.57
C GLN A 145 -0.08 -27.80 1.19
N GLU A 146 0.42 -29.03 1.38
CA GLU A 146 1.79 -29.40 1.00
C GLU A 146 2.06 -29.15 -0.49
N LYS A 147 1.10 -29.51 -1.36
CA LYS A 147 1.19 -29.26 -2.79
C LYS A 147 1.28 -27.77 -3.11
N VAL A 148 0.41 -26.95 -2.51
CA VAL A 148 0.39 -25.50 -2.76
C VAL A 148 1.65 -24.82 -2.21
N VAL A 149 2.13 -25.24 -1.03
CA VAL A 149 3.40 -24.75 -0.46
C VAL A 149 4.58 -25.08 -1.38
N LYS A 150 4.57 -26.25 -2.02
CA LYS A 150 5.57 -26.61 -3.03
C LYS A 150 5.50 -25.69 -4.25
N GLU A 151 4.31 -25.47 -4.81
CA GLU A 151 4.11 -24.56 -5.95
C GLU A 151 4.52 -23.11 -5.61
N LEU A 152 4.25 -22.67 -4.39
CA LEU A 152 4.68 -21.36 -3.87
C LEU A 152 6.21 -21.26 -3.81
N LYS A 153 6.91 -22.30 -3.30
CA LYS A 153 8.39 -22.34 -3.29
C LYS A 153 8.97 -22.24 -4.69
N GLU A 154 8.44 -23.03 -5.63
CA GLU A 154 8.87 -22.99 -7.04
C GLU A 154 8.65 -21.60 -7.67
N ALA A 155 7.52 -20.95 -7.35
CA ALA A 155 7.26 -19.58 -7.82
C ALA A 155 8.21 -18.54 -7.21
N MET A 156 8.55 -18.68 -5.93
CA MET A 156 9.53 -17.84 -5.25
C MET A 156 10.92 -18.01 -5.85
N GLU A 157 11.36 -19.23 -6.17
CA GLU A 157 12.65 -19.50 -6.83
C GLU A 157 12.75 -18.81 -8.21
N VAL A 158 11.66 -18.83 -9.00
CA VAL A 158 11.60 -18.11 -10.29
C VAL A 158 11.78 -16.61 -10.08
N LEU A 159 11.12 -16.03 -9.08
CA LEU A 159 11.23 -14.61 -8.76
C LEU A 159 12.62 -14.24 -8.25
N GLU A 160 13.23 -15.09 -7.42
CA GLU A 160 14.61 -14.91 -6.97
C GLU A 160 15.63 -14.98 -8.10
N GLY A 161 15.39 -15.84 -9.10
CA GLY A 161 16.18 -15.89 -10.33
C GLY A 161 16.15 -14.56 -11.09
N GLU A 162 14.96 -13.96 -11.24
CA GLU A 162 14.82 -12.63 -11.84
C GLU A 162 15.48 -11.55 -10.99
N ALA A 163 15.30 -11.60 -9.66
CA ALA A 163 15.92 -10.66 -8.74
C ALA A 163 17.45 -10.72 -8.85
N ALA A 164 18.04 -11.91 -8.88
CA ALA A 164 19.49 -12.09 -9.02
C ALA A 164 20.05 -11.55 -10.35
N ALA A 165 19.24 -11.51 -11.41
CA ALA A 165 19.63 -10.94 -12.70
C ALA A 165 19.59 -9.40 -12.73
N LYS A 166 18.78 -8.77 -11.86
CA LYS A 166 18.50 -7.32 -11.89
C LYS A 166 19.07 -6.55 -10.71
N LEU A 167 19.16 -7.20 -9.55
CA LEU A 167 19.58 -6.59 -8.30
C LEU A 167 21.07 -6.80 -8.07
N ASN A 168 21.72 -5.78 -7.54
CA ASN A 168 23.11 -5.80 -7.11
C ASN A 168 23.32 -4.71 -6.05
N ASP A 169 24.55 -4.56 -5.56
CA ASP A 169 24.91 -3.58 -4.54
C ASP A 169 24.51 -2.12 -4.88
N LYS A 170 24.23 -1.82 -6.16
CA LYS A 170 23.82 -0.49 -6.64
C LYS A 170 22.35 -0.40 -7.07
N THR A 171 21.66 -1.53 -7.21
CA THR A 171 20.25 -1.60 -7.60
C THR A 171 19.52 -2.52 -6.63
N LEU A 172 19.12 -1.95 -5.50
CA LEU A 172 18.43 -2.69 -4.42
C LEU A 172 16.97 -3.00 -4.73
N PHE A 173 16.41 -2.47 -5.83
CA PHE A 173 15.01 -2.58 -6.20
C PHE A 173 14.87 -2.92 -7.68
N PHE A 174 13.75 -3.57 -8.05
CA PHE A 174 13.38 -3.84 -9.43
C PHE A 174 13.18 -2.54 -10.24
N GLY A 175 12.87 -1.42 -9.58
CA GLY A 175 12.91 -0.06 -10.16
C GLY A 175 14.32 0.47 -10.51
N GLY A 176 15.37 -0.25 -10.11
CA GLY A 176 16.75 0.06 -10.45
C GLY A 176 17.24 1.36 -9.83
N LYS A 177 17.82 2.25 -10.66
CA LYS A 177 18.43 3.52 -10.20
C LYS A 177 17.43 4.54 -9.68
N ASN A 178 16.16 4.40 -10.03
CA ASN A 178 15.10 5.31 -9.61
C ASN A 178 14.54 4.94 -8.23
N GLY A 179 15.08 3.90 -7.59
CA GLY A 179 14.60 3.38 -6.32
C GLY A 179 13.45 2.41 -6.52
N LEU A 180 12.41 2.56 -5.70
CA LEU A 180 11.24 1.68 -5.67
C LEU A 180 10.54 1.62 -7.03
N GLY A 181 10.26 0.41 -7.52
CA GLY A 181 9.50 0.18 -8.74
C GLY A 181 8.18 -0.57 -8.51
N TYR A 182 7.40 -0.72 -9.58
CA TYR A 182 6.10 -1.39 -9.54
C TYR A 182 6.15 -2.80 -8.94
N VAL A 183 7.12 -3.62 -9.37
CA VAL A 183 7.29 -5.00 -8.86
C VAL A 183 7.64 -4.99 -7.38
N ASP A 184 8.47 -4.05 -6.92
CA ASP A 184 8.84 -3.91 -5.51
C ASP A 184 7.60 -3.64 -4.65
N ILE A 185 6.75 -2.69 -5.06
CA ILE A 185 5.51 -2.36 -4.34
C ILE A 185 4.58 -3.57 -4.25
N VAL A 186 4.41 -4.32 -5.35
CA VAL A 186 3.53 -5.50 -5.39
C VAL A 186 4.08 -6.66 -4.56
N LEU A 187 5.40 -6.84 -4.54
CA LEU A 187 6.09 -7.92 -3.82
C LEU A 187 6.25 -7.64 -2.32
N GLY A 188 6.47 -6.38 -1.93
CA GLY A 188 7.03 -6.01 -0.63
C GLY A 188 6.33 -6.55 0.60
N TRP A 189 5.02 -6.82 0.50
CA TRP A 189 4.25 -7.39 1.60
C TRP A 189 4.60 -8.84 1.92
N ILE A 190 5.11 -9.61 0.95
CA ILE A 190 5.45 -11.04 1.13
C ILE A 190 6.51 -11.21 2.21
N CYS A 191 7.45 -10.28 2.34
CA CYS A 191 8.46 -10.30 3.39
C CYS A 191 7.89 -10.27 4.81
N ASN A 192 6.70 -9.70 5.02
CA ASN A 192 6.01 -9.75 6.32
C ASN A 192 5.34 -11.10 6.61
N TRP A 193 5.15 -11.92 5.57
CA TRP A 193 4.41 -13.18 5.64
C TRP A 193 5.31 -14.40 5.44
N VAL A 194 6.58 -14.25 5.07
CA VAL A 194 7.53 -15.38 4.94
C VAL A 194 7.55 -16.21 6.22
N GLU A 195 7.73 -15.60 7.40
CA GLU A 195 7.76 -16.32 8.69
C GLU A 195 6.48 -17.13 8.93
N VAL A 196 5.33 -16.61 8.48
CA VAL A 196 4.04 -17.30 8.64
C VAL A 196 3.87 -18.41 7.61
N ILE A 197 4.32 -18.20 6.37
CA ILE A 197 4.33 -19.26 5.36
C ILE A 197 5.27 -20.39 5.80
N GLU A 198 6.39 -20.07 6.44
CA GLU A 198 7.32 -21.05 7.01
C GLU A 198 6.69 -21.86 8.14
N GLU A 199 6.02 -21.19 9.08
CA GLU A 199 5.32 -21.81 10.19
C GLU A 199 4.18 -22.72 9.70
N VAL A 200 3.39 -22.24 8.74
CA VAL A 200 2.27 -22.98 8.15
C VAL A 200 2.75 -24.16 7.31
N GLY A 201 3.84 -23.99 6.56
CA GLY A 201 4.40 -25.01 5.66
C GLY A 201 5.41 -25.96 6.31
N GLY A 202 5.74 -25.78 7.59
CA GLY A 202 6.74 -26.57 8.32
C GLY A 202 8.12 -26.61 7.65
N SER A 203 8.46 -25.58 6.87
CA SER A 203 9.67 -25.54 6.03
C SER A 203 10.22 -24.12 5.94
N SER A 204 11.53 -23.95 6.08
CA SER A 204 12.18 -22.65 5.89
C SER A 204 12.30 -22.29 4.41
N PHE A 205 11.94 -21.06 4.04
CA PHE A 205 12.44 -20.38 2.84
C PHE A 205 13.80 -19.80 3.27
N GLY A 206 14.88 -20.06 2.52
CA GLY A 206 16.20 -19.51 2.89
C GLY A 206 16.19 -17.97 2.99
N PRO A 207 17.32 -17.33 3.35
CA PRO A 207 17.40 -15.88 3.35
C PRO A 207 17.05 -15.32 1.97
N SER A 208 15.91 -14.62 1.85
CA SER A 208 15.48 -14.05 0.59
C SER A 208 16.42 -12.90 0.20
N LYS A 209 16.77 -12.86 -1.09
CA LYS A 209 17.48 -11.71 -1.69
C LYS A 209 16.53 -10.58 -2.08
N ALA A 210 15.22 -10.80 -1.97
CA ALA A 210 14.22 -9.76 -2.22
C ALA A 210 14.19 -8.77 -1.05
N THR A 211 13.93 -7.50 -1.38
CA THR A 211 14.00 -6.37 -0.46
C THR A 211 12.93 -6.48 0.63
N THR A 212 13.34 -6.33 1.89
CA THR A 212 12.46 -6.49 3.04
C THR A 212 11.56 -5.28 3.25
N HIS A 213 10.44 -5.49 3.94
CA HIS A 213 9.57 -4.43 4.44
C HIS A 213 10.34 -3.34 5.20
N SER A 214 11.29 -3.73 6.06
CA SER A 214 12.13 -2.79 6.80
C SER A 214 13.04 -1.94 5.90
N GLN A 215 13.46 -2.48 4.75
CA GLN A 215 14.22 -1.73 3.75
C GLN A 215 13.32 -0.76 2.97
N MET A 216 12.09 -1.15 2.65
CA MET A 216 11.10 -0.26 2.01
C MET A 216 10.69 0.87 2.96
N ASP A 217 10.32 0.56 4.20
CA ASP A 217 9.98 1.56 5.21
C ASP A 217 11.19 2.43 5.57
N GLY A 218 12.39 1.87 5.69
CA GLY A 218 13.62 2.63 5.94
C GLY A 218 13.91 3.66 4.85
N GLN A 219 13.62 3.35 3.58
CA GLN A 219 13.77 4.30 2.47
C GLN A 219 12.64 5.33 2.41
N LEU A 220 11.41 4.96 2.80
CA LEU A 220 10.25 5.85 2.79
C LEU A 220 10.16 6.75 4.03
N CYS A 221 10.71 6.33 5.17
CA CYS A 221 10.69 7.05 6.45
C CYS A 221 11.70 8.21 6.57
N GLY A 222 12.20 8.73 5.44
CA GLY A 222 12.74 10.09 5.39
C GLY A 222 11.69 11.18 5.70
N GLY A 223 10.40 10.83 5.74
CA GLY A 223 9.29 11.64 6.23
C GLY A 223 8.48 10.88 7.27
N ALA A 224 8.15 11.55 8.38
CA ALA A 224 7.55 10.95 9.56
C ALA A 224 6.13 10.40 9.34
N SER A 225 5.80 9.45 10.23
CA SER A 225 4.47 9.11 10.79
C SER A 225 3.77 7.82 10.32
N HIS A 226 3.83 6.82 11.21
CA HIS A 226 2.79 5.80 11.41
C HIS A 226 2.78 5.36 12.89
N GLN A 227 3.93 5.37 13.57
CA GLN A 227 4.03 5.03 15.00
C GLN A 227 3.40 6.05 15.96
N ALA A 228 3.11 7.28 15.53
CA ALA A 228 2.59 8.32 16.44
C ALA A 228 1.08 8.20 16.75
N ASN A 229 0.28 7.61 15.85
CA ASN A 229 -1.18 7.59 16.01
C ASN A 229 -1.70 6.38 16.79
N LEU A 230 -0.97 5.26 16.85
CA LEU A 230 -1.36 4.09 17.64
C LEU A 230 -1.13 4.28 19.14
N ALA A 231 -0.20 5.16 19.53
CA ALA A 231 0.07 5.45 20.95
C ALA A 231 -1.02 6.32 21.62
N ALA A 232 -1.93 6.91 20.85
CA ALA A 232 -2.89 7.90 21.35
C ALA A 232 -4.28 7.35 21.70
N GLN A 233 -4.56 6.04 21.51
CA GLN A 233 -5.92 5.48 21.65
C GLN A 233 -6.00 4.18 22.48
N GLY A 234 -5.18 4.05 23.54
CA GLY A 234 -5.21 2.88 24.42
C GLY A 234 -5.07 3.22 25.90
N GLU A 235 -6.03 3.92 26.50
CA GLU A 235 -6.27 3.85 27.94
C GLU A 235 -7.34 2.79 28.20
N ASP A 236 -6.91 1.55 28.49
CA ASP A 236 -7.39 0.78 29.63
C ASP A 236 -6.64 -0.58 29.76
N GLY A 237 -5.76 -0.61 30.76
CA GLY A 237 -5.56 -1.75 31.69
C GLY A 237 -5.38 -3.16 31.14
N GLY A 238 -4.24 -3.45 30.53
CA GLY A 238 -3.73 -4.82 30.38
C GLY A 238 -2.20 -4.81 30.29
N VAL A 239 -1.53 -5.15 31.39
CA VAL A 239 -0.06 -5.16 31.49
C VAL A 239 0.51 -6.20 30.51
N LEU A 240 0.97 -5.72 29.34
CA LEU A 240 1.88 -6.45 28.48
C LEU A 240 3.30 -5.96 28.78
N SER A 241 4.13 -6.90 29.22
CA SER A 241 5.53 -6.69 29.59
C SER A 241 6.33 -6.06 28.46
N ASN A 242 7.11 -5.03 28.81
CA ASN A 242 8.07 -4.30 27.97
C ASN A 242 8.88 -5.22 27.04
N GLY A 243 8.55 -5.18 25.75
CA GLY A 243 9.33 -5.69 24.63
C GLY A 243 9.42 -4.62 23.55
N SER A 244 10.59 -4.51 22.91
CA SER A 244 10.88 -3.62 21.78
C SER A 244 9.77 -3.65 20.70
N PRO A 245 9.38 -2.52 20.07
CA PRO A 245 8.22 -2.43 19.16
C PRO A 245 8.41 -3.10 17.77
N SER A 246 9.41 -3.96 17.58
CA SER A 246 9.91 -4.35 16.26
C SER A 246 9.35 -5.66 15.68
N SER A 247 8.37 -6.31 16.31
CA SER A 247 7.77 -7.52 15.73
C SER A 247 6.41 -7.83 16.34
N PHE A 248 5.33 -7.39 15.67
CA PHE A 248 4.01 -7.94 15.95
C PHE A 248 3.94 -9.35 15.37
N ARG A 249 4.14 -10.37 16.22
CA ARG A 249 3.91 -11.77 15.87
C ARG A 249 2.43 -12.10 16.09
N PHE A 250 1.65 -12.11 15.02
CA PHE A 250 0.34 -12.79 15.05
C PHE A 250 0.56 -14.29 14.94
N GLY A 251 -0.11 -15.09 15.76
CA GLY A 251 -0.04 -16.54 15.64
C GLY A 251 -0.72 -17.02 14.35
N CYS A 252 -0.34 -18.21 13.85
CA CYS A 252 -0.93 -18.81 12.65
C CYS A 252 -2.48 -18.81 12.63
N GLN A 253 -3.13 -19.03 13.78
CA GLN A 253 -4.60 -18.98 13.88
C GLN A 253 -5.18 -17.56 13.72
N GLU A 254 -4.54 -16.56 14.29
CA GLU A 254 -4.93 -15.15 14.16
C GLU A 254 -4.74 -14.69 12.71
N MET A 255 -3.62 -15.09 12.09
CA MET A 255 -3.34 -14.83 10.67
C MET A 255 -4.38 -15.48 9.75
N ARG A 256 -4.82 -16.72 10.03
CA ARG A 256 -5.92 -17.37 9.30
C ARG A 256 -7.24 -16.60 9.41
N ALA A 257 -7.57 -16.10 10.61
CA ALA A 257 -8.77 -15.31 10.83
C ALA A 257 -8.70 -13.95 10.10
N LEU A 258 -7.57 -13.25 10.20
CA LEU A 258 -7.31 -11.99 9.49
C LEU A 258 -7.35 -12.18 7.96
N HIS A 259 -6.88 -13.33 7.48
CA HIS A 259 -6.88 -13.69 6.08
C HIS A 259 -8.31 -13.84 5.51
N LEU A 260 -9.20 -14.56 6.21
CA LEU A 260 -10.61 -14.68 5.82
C LEU A 260 -11.35 -13.34 5.82
N VAL A 261 -10.84 -12.35 6.55
CA VAL A 261 -11.42 -11.01 6.62
C VAL A 261 -10.91 -10.11 5.48
N ILE A 262 -9.66 -10.27 5.05
CA ILE A 262 -9.07 -9.51 3.92
C ILE A 262 -9.54 -10.05 2.56
N PHE A 263 -9.63 -11.37 2.40
CA PHE A 263 -9.80 -12.05 1.11
C PHE A 263 -11.19 -12.64 0.94
#